data_AF-X1CFY3-F1
#
_entry.id   AF-X1CFY3-F1
#
_cell.length_a   1.000
_cell.length_b   1.000
_cell.length_c   1.000
_cell.angle_alpha   90.00
_cell.angle_beta   90.00
_cell.angle_gamma   90.00
#
_symmetry.space_group_name_H-M   'P 1'
#
loop_
_entity.id
_entity.type
_entity.pdbx_description
1 polymer ?
#
loop_
_entity_poly.entity_id
_entity_poly.type
_entity_poly.pdbx_seq_one_letter_code
_entity_poly.pdbx_strand_id
1 'polypeptide(L)' 'DEIVSRMEDAKDPKEEGTRICVEIIEQLKEIEGIHGIHIMAVAWENIIPVMVKQAKLWPRPKIENIRAS' A
#
# COMPACT_ATOMS: atom_id res chain seq x y z
N ASP A 1 8.96 -3.83 16.82
CA ASP A 1 8.26 -3.42 18.05
C ASP A 1 7.22 -2.34 17.78
N GLU A 2 7.57 -1.19 17.20
CA GLU A 2 6.61 -0.09 16.96
C GLU A 2 5.32 -0.47 16.20
N ILE A 3 5.43 -1.20 15.09
CA ILE A 3 4.25 -1.68 14.34
C ILE A 3 3.39 -2.64 15.17
N VAL A 4 4.02 -3.49 15.99
CA VAL A 4 3.30 -4.42 16.86
C VAL A 4 2.52 -3.63 17.91
N SER A 5 3.17 -2.65 18.56
CA SER A 5 2.51 -1.79 19.55
C SER A 5 1.36 -0.98 18.93
N ARG A 6 1.54 -0.39 17.74
CA ARG A 6 0.45 0.32 17.03
C ARG A 6 -0.74 -0.59 16.78
N MET A 7 -0.51 -1.85 16.40
CA MET A 7 -1.56 -2.83 16.15
C MET A 7 -2.25 -3.31 17.43
N GLU A 8 -1.50 -3.47 18.54
CA GLU A 8 -2.05 -3.85 19.85
C GLU A 8 -2.93 -2.74 20.44
N ASP A 9 -2.52 -1.47 20.29
CA ASP A 9 -3.23 -0.30 20.82
C ASP A 9 -4.36 0.19 19.89
N ALA A 10 -4.48 -0.38 18.69
CA ALA A 10 -5.47 0.06 17.71
C ALA A 10 -6.90 -0.25 18.15
N LYS A 11 -7.73 0.80 18.23
CA LYS A 11 -9.19 0.67 18.43
C LYS A 11 -9.86 -0.14 17.31
N ASP A 12 -9.38 0.03 16.08
CA ASP A 12 -9.75 -0.79 14.94
C ASP A 12 -8.47 -1.33 14.26
N PRO A 13 -8.07 -2.57 14.56
CA PRO A 13 -6.87 -3.18 13.97
C PRO A 13 -6.93 -3.31 12.45
N LYS A 14 -8.13 -3.41 11.86
CA LYS A 14 -8.28 -3.48 10.40
C LYS A 14 -7.99 -2.12 9.77
N GLU A 15 -8.56 -1.06 10.33
CA GLU A 15 -8.27 0.29 9.85
C GLU A 15 -6.78 0.62 10.01
N GLU A 16 -6.19 0.32 11.16
CA GLU A 16 -4.78 0.59 11.43
C GLU A 16 -3.85 -0.23 10.51
N GLY A 17 -4.14 -1.52 10.30
CA GLY A 17 -3.39 -2.34 9.35
C GLY A 17 -3.45 -1.77 7.93
N THR A 18 -4.62 -1.26 7.51
CA THR A 18 -4.77 -0.59 6.20
C THR A 18 -3.92 0.67 6.13
N ARG A 19 -3.92 1.49 7.19
CA ARG A 19 -3.14 2.73 7.27
C ARG A 19 -1.64 2.45 7.19
N ILE A 20 -1.16 1.46 7.95
CA ILE A 20 0.23 1.00 7.93
C ILE A 20 0.61 0.52 6.52
N CYS A 21 -0.23 -0.27 5.85
CA CYS A 21 0.05 -0.68 4.47
C CYS A 21 0.17 0.51 3.51
N VAL A 22 -0.69 1.53 3.63
CA VAL A 22 -0.61 2.75 2.81
C VAL A 22 0.67 3.53 3.10
N GLU A 23 1.04 3.70 4.38
CA GLU A 23 2.29 4.36 4.78
C GLU A 23 3.51 3.66 4.16
N ILE A 24 3.55 2.31 4.23
CA ILE A 24 4.61 1.52 3.61
C ILE A 24 4.64 1.71 2.10
N ILE A 25 3.48 1.69 1.43
CA ILE A 25 3.40 1.92 -0.02
C ILE A 25 3.97 3.29 -0.40
N GLU A 26 3.65 4.35 0.34
CA GLU A 26 4.19 5.69 0.08
C GLU A 26 5.71 5.73 0.26
N GLN A 27 6.25 5.08 1.30
CA GLN A 27 7.71 4.95 1.48
C GLN A 27 8.36 4.18 0.33
N LEU A 28 7.77 3.08 -0.13
CA LEU A 28 8.30 2.30 -1.25
C LEU A 28 8.31 3.10 -2.56
N LYS A 29 7.34 4.01 -2.77
CA LYS A 29 7.30 4.87 -3.96
C LYS A 29 8.45 5.88 -4.03
N GLU A 30 9.08 6.20 -2.90
CA GLU A 30 10.24 7.09 -2.84
C GLU A 30 11.56 6.37 -3.19
N ILE A 31 11.56 5.04 -3.26
CA ILE A 31 12.74 4.24 -3.55
C ILE A 31 12.92 4.11 -5.07
N GLU A 32 14.05 4.61 -5.58
CA GLU A 32 14.42 4.48 -7.00
C GLU A 32 14.55 3.00 -7.41
N GLY A 33 13.99 2.65 -8.56
CA GLY A 33 14.06 1.30 -9.12
C GLY A 33 12.91 0.36 -8.71
N ILE A 34 11.99 0.78 -7.84
CA ILE A 34 10.74 0.04 -7.57
C ILE A 34 9.72 0.35 -8.68
N HIS A 35 9.32 -0.69 -9.42
CA HIS A 35 8.42 -0.56 -10.56
C HIS A 35 6.96 -0.96 -10.25
N GLY A 36 6.71 -1.53 -9.08
CA GLY A 36 5.39 -2.01 -8.70
C GLY A 36 5.38 -2.68 -7.33
N ILE A 37 4.18 -2.95 -6.86
CA ILE A 37 3.91 -3.51 -5.54
C ILE A 37 2.96 -4.69 -5.75
N HIS A 38 3.32 -5.85 -5.22
CA HIS A 38 2.44 -7.01 -5.15
C HIS A 38 1.69 -6.97 -3.81
N ILE A 39 0.37 -6.96 -3.86
CA ILE A 39 -0.47 -6.86 -2.67
C ILE A 39 -1.18 -8.19 -2.48
N MET A 40 -0.99 -8.78 -1.29
CA MET A 40 -1.68 -9.99 -0.87
C MET A 40 -2.74 -9.64 0.18
N ALA A 41 -3.99 -10.01 -0.07
CA ALA A 41 -5.05 -9.95 0.93
C ALA A 41 -5.70 -11.33 1.02
N VAL A 42 -5.24 -12.13 1.99
CA VAL A 42 -5.81 -13.47 2.24
C VAL A 42 -7.13 -13.30 2.98
N ALA A 43 -8.25 -13.70 2.36
CA ALA A 43 -9.59 -13.64 2.94
C ALA A 43 -10.06 -12.23 3.35
N TRP A 44 -9.46 -11.19 2.75
CA TRP A 44 -9.78 -9.80 3.02
C TRP A 44 -9.72 -8.91 1.76
N GLU A 45 -10.07 -9.47 0.61
CA GLU A 45 -9.91 -8.87 -0.71
C GLU A 45 -10.74 -7.58 -0.88
N ASN A 46 -11.81 -7.42 -0.08
CA ASN A 46 -12.67 -6.24 -0.10
C ASN A 46 -11.97 -4.95 0.38
N ILE A 47 -10.85 -5.05 1.11
CA ILE A 47 -10.09 -3.86 1.52
C ILE A 47 -9.22 -3.31 0.38
N ILE A 48 -8.86 -4.14 -0.59
CA ILE A 48 -7.94 -3.80 -1.67
C ILE A 48 -8.37 -2.52 -2.41
N PRO A 49 -9.64 -2.37 -2.87
CA PRO A 49 -10.06 -1.17 -3.60
C PRO A 49 -9.96 0.12 -2.77
N VAL A 50 -10.10 0.05 -1.45
CA VAL A 50 -9.97 1.19 -0.55
C VAL A 50 -8.50 1.57 -0.41
N MET A 51 -7.65 0.58 -0.12
CA MET A 51 -6.22 0.77 0.10
C MET A 51 -5.51 1.32 -1.15
N VAL A 52 -5.77 0.75 -2.33
CA VAL A 52 -5.13 1.23 -3.58
C VAL A 52 -5.58 2.65 -3.96
N LYS A 53 -6.79 3.07 -3.59
CA LYS A 53 -7.25 4.45 -3.78
C LYS A 53 -6.55 5.41 -2.82
N GLN A 54 -6.42 5.03 -1.55
CA GLN A 54 -5.70 5.82 -0.55
C GLN A 54 -4.23 6.00 -0.92
N ALA A 55 -3.58 4.95 -1.39
CA ALA A 55 -2.20 4.96 -1.89
C ALA A 55 -2.02 5.58 -3.29
N LYS A 56 -3.10 6.11 -3.89
CA LYS A 56 -3.11 6.71 -5.25
C LYS A 56 -2.55 5.78 -6.34
N LEU A 57 -2.74 4.48 -6.17
CA LEU A 57 -2.43 3.43 -7.17
C LEU A 57 -3.65 3.12 -8.06
N TRP A 58 -4.79 3.77 -7.82
CA TRP A 58 -5.99 3.67 -8.64
C TRP A 58 -6.40 5.02 -9.24
N PRO A 59 -6.71 5.10 -10.55
CA PRO A 59 -6.56 4.05 -11.55
C PRO A 59 -5.09 3.65 -11.74
N ARG A 60 -4.82 2.47 -12.30
CA ARG A 60 -3.45 1.97 -12.50
C ARG A 60 -2.57 3.09 -13.08
N PRO A 61 -1.46 3.47 -12.42
CA PRO A 61 -0.59 4.53 -12.91
C PRO A 61 -0.10 4.19 -14.31
N LYS A 62 -0.18 5.16 -15.21
CA LYS A 62 0.40 5.03 -16.54
C LYS A 62 1.90 5.25 -16.41
N ILE A 63 2.69 4.31 -16.91
CA ILE A 63 4.12 4.51 -17.08
C ILE A 63 4.27 5.47 -18.26
N GLU A 64 4.62 6.73 -18.01
CA GLU A 64 4.97 7.66 -19.08
C GLU A 64 6.33 7.26 -19.65
N ASN A 65 6.30 6.49 -20.74
CA ASN A 65 7.41 6.24 -21.69
C ASN A 65 8.80 6.05 -21.07
N ILE A 66 9.07 4.84 -20.57
CA ILE A 66 10.44 4.32 -20.64
C ILE A 66 10.75 4.21 -22.13
N ARG A 67 11.65 5.06 -22.63
CA ARG A 67 12.15 5.05 -24.00
C ARG A 67 12.41 3.60 -24.40
N ALA A 68 11.62 3.07 -25.33
CA ALA A 68 11.99 1.89 -26.07
C ALA A 68 13.37 2.19 -26.67
N SER A 69 14.37 1.47 -26.18
CA SER A 69 15.73 1.51 -26.72
C SER A 69 15.73 0.93 -28.12
#